data_AF-A0AAD4BL05-F1
#
_entry.id   AF-A0AAD4BL05-F1
#
_cell.length_a   1.000
_cell.length_b   1.000
_cell.length_c   1.000
_cell.angle_alpha   90.00
_cell.angle_beta   90.00
_cell.angle_gamma   90.00
#
_symmetry.space_group_name_H-M   'P 1'
#
loop_
_entity.id
_entity.type
_entity.pdbx_description
1 polymer ?
#
loop_
_entity_poly.entity_id
_entity_poly.type
_entity_poly.pdbx_seq_one_letter_code
_entity_poly.pdbx_strand_id
1 'polypeptide(L)'
;ILHKVYKIADEEPDVKDYVPEMVVAYTFSDSSTSVIHEHLNLLTKGVRILYLSIFKKLESIMTLHGDKFLTCWWHTVKCHLVLWRHSIHHHDVSASNLM
;
A
#
# COMPACT_ATOMS: atom_id res chain seq x y z
N ILE A 1 3.58 -4.99 5.49
CA ILE A 1 3.78 -4.85 4.02
C ILE A 1 4.50 -3.53 3.71
N LEU A 2 3.96 -2.37 4.09
CA LEU A 2 4.56 -1.04 3.81
C LEU A 2 6.02 -0.88 4.24
N HIS A 3 6.41 -1.31 5.45
CA HIS A 3 7.82 -1.28 5.86
C HIS A 3 8.73 -2.09 4.91
N LYS A 4 8.25 -3.23 4.41
CA LYS A 4 8.99 -4.05 3.44
C LYS A 4 9.09 -3.34 2.09
N VAL A 5 8.03 -2.64 1.67
CA VAL A 5 8.02 -1.81 0.46
C VAL A 5 9.07 -0.70 0.57
N TYR A 6 9.13 0.04 1.68
CA TYR A 6 10.13 1.10 1.86
C TYR A 6 11.56 0.58 1.88
N LYS A 7 11.80 -0.58 2.51
CA LYS A 7 13.12 -1.20 2.44
C LYS A 7 13.54 -1.53 0.99
N ILE A 8 12.61 -2.05 0.19
CA ILE A 8 12.88 -2.30 -1.25
C ILE A 8 13.12 -0.97 -1.97
N ALA A 9 12.33 0.06 -1.68
CA ALA A 9 12.45 1.39 -2.26
C ALA A 9 13.82 2.04 -1.99
N ASP A 10 14.43 1.79 -0.84
CA ASP A 10 15.77 2.28 -0.51
C ASP A 10 16.88 1.62 -1.35
N GLU A 11 16.66 0.38 -1.80
CA GLU A 11 17.64 -0.45 -2.53
C GLU A 11 17.40 -0.42 -4.06
N GLU A 12 16.16 -0.18 -4.50
CA GLU A 12 15.72 -0.32 -5.89
C GLU A 12 15.26 1.02 -6.50
N PRO A 13 16.02 1.61 -7.44
CA PRO A 13 15.68 2.88 -8.08
C PRO A 13 14.34 2.87 -8.80
N ASP A 14 13.94 1.72 -9.35
CA ASP A 14 12.66 1.54 -10.02
C ASP A 14 11.46 1.53 -9.05
N VAL A 15 11.69 1.59 -7.74
CA VAL A 15 10.65 1.60 -6.68
C VAL A 15 10.70 2.89 -5.86
N LYS A 16 11.89 3.44 -5.60
CA LYS A 16 12.15 4.57 -4.70
C LYS A 16 11.15 5.73 -4.79
N ASP A 17 10.87 6.18 -6.01
CA ASP A 17 10.03 7.37 -6.26
C ASP A 17 8.58 7.02 -6.64
N TYR A 18 8.23 5.74 -6.66
CA TYR A 18 6.91 5.23 -7.11
C TYR A 18 6.10 4.61 -5.97
N VAL A 19 6.54 4.77 -4.72
CA VAL A 19 5.84 4.28 -3.53
C VAL A 19 5.08 5.43 -2.84
N PRO A 20 3.85 5.19 -2.34
CA PRO A 20 3.11 6.23 -1.63
C PRO A 20 3.87 6.73 -0.40
N GLU A 21 3.95 8.04 -0.24
CA GLU A 21 4.54 8.66 0.95
C GLU A 21 3.53 8.63 2.10
N MET A 22 3.86 7.90 3.17
CA MET A 22 3.07 7.85 4.38
C MET A 22 3.54 8.93 5.36
N VAL A 23 2.61 9.76 5.80
CA VAL A 23 2.88 10.86 6.75
C VAL A 23 2.66 10.40 8.18
N VAL A 24 1.60 9.63 8.42
CA VAL A 24 1.23 9.16 9.76
C VAL A 24 0.72 7.72 9.68
N ALA A 25 1.11 6.92 10.66
CA ALA A 25 0.52 5.61 10.95
C ALA A 25 0.25 5.51 12.45
N TYR A 26 -0.94 5.03 12.81
CA TYR A 26 -1.31 4.82 14.21
C TYR A 26 -2.17 3.57 14.36
N THR A 27 -1.86 2.79 15.39
CA THR A 27 -2.60 1.58 15.76
C THR A 27 -3.37 1.86 17.06
N PHE A 28 -4.68 1.70 17.03
CA PHE A 28 -5.52 1.85 18.22
C PHE A 28 -5.56 0.52 18.98
N SER A 29 -4.56 0.26 19.83
CA SER A 29 -4.43 -1.04 20.53
C SER A 29 -5.63 -1.40 21.41
N ASP A 30 -6.38 -0.40 21.86
CA ASP A 30 -7.60 -0.50 22.66
C ASP A 30 -8.85 -0.84 21.85
N SER A 31 -8.84 -0.61 20.53
CA SER A 31 -9.94 -0.95 19.61
C SER A 31 -10.01 -2.43 19.25
N SER A 32 -9.19 -3.25 19.88
CA SER A 32 -9.09 -4.67 19.56
C SER A 32 -10.42 -5.39 19.81
N THR A 33 -10.96 -6.03 18.78
CA THR A 33 -12.19 -6.84 18.93
C THR A 33 -12.00 -8.00 19.90
N SER A 34 -10.75 -8.38 20.20
CA SER A 34 -10.46 -9.38 21.24
C SER A 34 -11.02 -8.99 22.60
N VAL A 35 -10.97 -7.70 22.96
CA VAL A 35 -11.48 -7.20 24.25
C VAL A 35 -13.00 -7.36 24.32
N ILE A 36 -13.69 -7.05 23.22
CA ILE A 36 -15.14 -7.23 23.12
C ILE A 36 -15.50 -8.72 23.18
N HIS A 37 -14.76 -9.56 22.46
CA HIS A 37 -15.03 -11.01 22.42
C HIS A 37 -14.78 -11.68 23.77
N GLU A 38 -13.73 -11.29 24.48
CA GLU A 38 -13.46 -11.74 25.85
C GLU A 38 -14.61 -11.37 26.78
N HIS A 39 -15.08 -10.12 26.71
CA HIS A 39 -16.21 -9.65 27.53
C HIS A 39 -17.52 -10.38 27.24
N LEU A 40 -17.70 -10.86 26.00
CA LEU A 40 -18.89 -11.58 25.53
C LEU A 40 -18.75 -13.11 25.58
N ASN A 41 -17.61 -13.66 26.05
CA ASN A 41 -17.29 -15.08 26.03
C ASN A 41 -17.44 -15.74 24.65
N LEU A 42 -17.06 -15.03 23.59
CA LEU A 42 -17.15 -15.52 22.22
C LEU A 42 -15.85 -16.22 21.80
N LEU A 43 -15.95 -17.47 21.34
CA LEU A 43 -14.85 -18.19 20.72
C LEU A 43 -14.72 -17.76 19.25
N THR A 44 -13.87 -16.77 18.98
CA THR A 44 -13.64 -16.29 17.60
C THR A 44 -12.23 -16.59 17.10
N LYS A 45 -12.11 -16.99 15.83
CA LYS A 45 -10.83 -17.01 15.13
C LYS A 45 -10.56 -15.63 14.53
N GLY A 46 -9.67 -14.89 15.16
CA GLY A 46 -9.12 -13.65 14.61
C GLY A 46 -9.37 -12.42 15.49
N VAL A 47 -8.42 -11.49 15.42
CA VAL A 47 -8.45 -10.21 16.12
C VAL A 47 -8.43 -9.11 15.07
N ARG A 48 -9.34 -8.15 15.18
CA ARG A 48 -9.31 -6.93 14.37
C ARG A 48 -8.90 -5.77 15.27
N ILE A 49 -7.98 -4.96 14.78
CA ILE A 49 -7.51 -3.74 15.44
C ILE A 49 -7.69 -2.61 14.44
N LEU A 50 -8.21 -1.47 14.89
CA LEU A 50 -8.29 -0.28 14.06
C LEU A 50 -6.87 0.26 13.83
N TYR A 51 -6.55 0.45 12.55
CA TYR A 51 -5.31 1.04 12.09
C TYR A 51 -5.64 2.24 11.20
N LEU A 52 -5.01 3.37 11.48
CA LEU A 52 -5.10 4.58 10.69
C LEU A 52 -3.77 4.81 9.98
N SER A 53 -3.81 5.06 8.68
CA SER A 53 -2.68 5.53 7.90
C SER A 53 -3.09 6.72 7.04
N ILE A 54 -2.22 7.72 7.00
CA ILE A 54 -2.40 8.95 6.23
C ILE A 54 -1.26 9.02 5.23
N PHE A 55 -1.60 9.18 3.95
CA PHE A 55 -0.66 9.29 2.84
C PHE A 55 -0.80 10.64 2.16
N LYS A 56 0.28 11.10 1.50
CA LYS A 56 0.15 12.18 0.53
C LYS A 56 -0.77 11.73 -0.60
N LYS A 57 -1.67 12.62 -0.99
CA LYS A 57 -2.62 12.36 -2.08
C LYS A 57 -1.83 12.17 -3.38
N LEU A 58 -2.09 11.05 -4.05
CA LEU A 58 -1.59 10.77 -5.40
C LEU A 58 -2.62 11.23 -6.44
N GLU A 59 -2.17 11.47 -7.67
CA GLU A 59 -3.06 11.85 -8.78
C GLU A 59 -3.20 10.68 -9.74
N SER A 60 -4.42 10.35 -10.14
CA SER A 60 -4.63 9.22 -11.05
C SER A 60 -3.83 9.41 -12.33
N ILE A 61 -3.18 8.33 -12.80
CA ILE A 61 -2.48 8.34 -14.09
C ILE A 61 -3.41 8.74 -15.26
N MET A 62 -4.72 8.58 -15.09
CA MET A 62 -5.75 8.94 -16.06
C MET A 62 -5.84 10.46 -16.33
N THR A 63 -5.22 11.30 -15.48
CA THR A 63 -5.11 12.75 -15.73
C THR A 63 -3.98 13.09 -16.70
N LEU A 64 -3.11 12.13 -17.03
CA LEU A 64 -1.98 12.31 -17.94
C LEU A 64 -2.38 12.00 -19.39
N HIS A 65 -1.65 12.61 -20.33
CA HIS A 65 -1.89 12.44 -21.77
C HIS A 65 -0.59 12.22 -22.54
N GLY A 66 -0.70 11.51 -23.67
CA GLY A 66 0.41 11.26 -24.61
C GLY A 66 1.62 10.60 -23.94
N ASP A 67 2.80 11.13 -24.23
CA ASP A 67 4.08 10.57 -23.76
C ASP A 67 4.20 10.54 -22.23
N LYS A 68 3.57 11.49 -21.52
CA LYS A 68 3.57 11.51 -20.06
C LYS A 68 2.84 10.29 -19.49
N PHE A 69 1.69 9.95 -20.08
CA PHE A 69 0.95 8.75 -19.67
C PHE A 69 1.78 7.49 -19.91
N LEU A 70 2.37 7.34 -21.10
CA LEU A 70 3.17 6.17 -21.45
C LEU A 70 4.41 6.02 -20.55
N THR A 71 5.08 7.13 -20.24
CA THR A 71 6.25 7.15 -19.37
C THR A 71 5.89 6.74 -17.95
N CYS A 72 4.86 7.35 -17.37
CA CYS A 72 4.38 6.99 -16.03
C CYS A 72 3.90 5.54 -15.98
N TRP A 73 3.15 5.08 -16.99
CA TRP A 73 2.68 3.71 -17.05
C TRP A 73 3.84 2.71 -17.07
N TRP A 74 4.87 2.98 -17.87
CA TRP A 74 6.05 2.12 -17.95
C TRP A 74 6.82 2.07 -16.63
N HIS A 75 7.00 3.22 -15.96
CA HIS A 75 7.61 3.26 -14.64
C HIS A 75 6.81 2.46 -13.61
N THR A 76 5.48 2.57 -13.64
CA THR A 76 4.61 1.78 -12.77
C THR A 76 4.74 0.28 -13.03
N VAL A 77 4.82 -0.16 -14.28
CA VAL A 77 5.06 -1.57 -14.62
C VAL A 77 6.40 -2.06 -14.07
N LYS A 78 7.48 -1.29 -14.20
CA LYS A 78 8.80 -1.63 -13.64
C LYS A 78 8.76 -1.73 -12.11
N CYS A 79 8.15 -0.75 -11.44
CA CYS A 79 7.96 -0.77 -9.99
C CYS A 79 7.24 -2.04 -9.54
N HIS A 80 6.12 -2.40 -10.19
CA HIS A 80 5.36 -3.60 -9.87
C HIS A 80 6.13 -4.89 -10.12
N LEU A 81 6.94 -4.96 -11.18
CA LEU A 81 7.80 -6.11 -11.45
C LEU A 81 8.83 -6.33 -10.33
N VAL A 82 9.46 -5.26 -9.84
CA VAL A 82 10.40 -5.33 -8.72
C VAL A 82 9.66 -5.80 -7.46
N LEU A 83 8.54 -5.17 -7.12
CA LEU A 83 7.73 -5.58 -5.96
C LEU A 83 7.31 -7.05 -6.04
N TRP A 84 6.92 -7.53 -7.23
CA TRP A 84 6.56 -8.93 -7.46
C TRP A 84 7.73 -9.87 -7.15
N ARG A 85 8.93 -9.56 -7.62
CA ARG A 85 10.14 -10.36 -7.32
C ARG A 85 10.41 -10.47 -5.82
N HIS A 86 10.01 -9.46 -5.04
CA HIS A 86 10.06 -9.47 -3.58
C HIS A 86 8.80 -10.05 -2.91
N SER A 87 7.94 -10.74 -3.66
CA SER A 87 6.68 -11.34 -3.19
C SER A 87 5.67 -10.32 -2.63
N ILE A 88 5.68 -9.10 -3.18
CA ILE A 88 4.67 -8.06 -2.91
C ILE A 88 3.86 -7.89 -4.18
N HIS A 89 2.59 -8.23 -4.12
CA HIS A 89 1.71 -8.26 -5.28
C HIS A 89 0.54 -7.30 -5.07
N HIS A 90 0.31 -6.41 -6.04
CA HIS A 90 -0.83 -5.48 -6.02
C HIS A 90 -2.16 -6.19 -6.32
N HIS A 91 -2.12 -7.29 -7.06
CA HIS A 91 -3.28 -8.12 -7.48
C HIS A 91 -4.38 -7.44 -8.31
N ASP A 92 -4.33 -6.12 -8.48
CA ASP A 92 -5.38 -5.32 -9.13
C ASP A 92 -4.79 -4.15 -9.91
N VAL A 93 -3.83 -4.46 -10.79
CA VAL A 93 -3.14 -3.46 -11.62
C VAL A 93 -4.04 -3.09 -12.80
N SER A 94 -4.62 -1.89 -12.76
CA SER A 94 -5.46 -1.34 -13.81
C SER A 94 -5.27 0.18 -13.87
N ALA A 95 -5.50 0.81 -15.03
CA ALA A 95 -5.26 2.25 -15.18
C ALA A 95 -6.09 3.11 -14.18
N SER A 96 -7.27 2.65 -13.77
CA SER A 96 -8.08 3.30 -12.73
C SER A 96 -7.52 3.17 -11.31
N ASN A 97 -6.67 2.18 -11.07
CA ASN A 97 -6.02 1.93 -9.78
C ASN A 97 -4.58 2.46 -9.72
N LEU A 98 -4.07 2.99 -10.84
CA LEU A 98 -2.74 3.60 -10.90
C LEU A 98 -2.81 5.11 -10.66
N MET A 99 -1.88 5.58 -9.84
CA MET A 99 -1.76 6.95 -9.35
C MET A 99 -0.31 7.42 -9.43
#